data_AF-A0A7S3I1H2-F1
#
_entry.id   AF-A0A7S3I1H2-F1
#
_cell.length_a   1.000
_cell.length_b   1.000
_cell.length_c   1.000
_cell.angle_alpha   90.00
_cell.angle_beta   90.00
_cell.angle_gamma   90.00
#
_symmetry.space_group_name_H-M   'P 1'
#
loop_
_entity.id
_entity.type
_entity.pdbx_description
1 polymer ?
#
loop_
_entity_poly.entity_id
_entity_poly.type
_entity_poly.pdbx_seq_one_letter_code
_entity_poly.pdbx_strand_id
1 'polypeptide(L)'
;MATRSNPVLRYEGSSPLCRYIAERVQEKLSAESDFINRMSRNSATTQVLICDRKEDPVTPLLNQWTYQAMVHELIGIKDNRVDLRHVEGLSEEMKEVVLSGADDPFFRKAHTLNFGDLSSEIQSLVQKFLQAKKSQAQFNSIEDMQRVIENFPEFKQ
;
A
#
# COMPACT_ATOMS: atom_id res chain seq x y z
N MET A 1 9.28 -10.73 1.93
CA MET A 1 10.08 -11.97 1.73
C MET A 1 11.51 -11.57 1.38
N ALA A 2 12.51 -12.29 1.88
CA ALA A 2 13.91 -12.06 1.50
C ALA A 2 14.18 -12.59 0.08
N THR A 3 14.81 -11.78 -0.77
CA THR A 3 14.98 -12.04 -2.22
C THR A 3 16.09 -13.03 -2.57
N ARG A 4 16.92 -13.44 -1.60
CA ARG A 4 18.05 -14.38 -1.76
C ARG A 4 18.93 -14.02 -2.99
N SER A 5 19.21 -12.74 -3.17
CA SER A 5 19.98 -12.21 -4.30
C SER A 5 21.36 -11.68 -3.85
N ASN A 6 22.28 -11.52 -4.81
CA ASN A 6 23.56 -10.84 -4.62
C ASN A 6 23.54 -9.53 -5.43
N PRO A 7 23.08 -8.41 -4.83
CA PRO A 7 22.83 -7.20 -5.58
C PRO A 7 24.09 -6.36 -5.82
N VAL A 8 24.15 -5.70 -6.98
CA VAL A 8 25.09 -4.60 -7.20
C VAL A 8 24.60 -3.36 -6.46
N LEU A 9 25.41 -2.83 -5.55
CA LEU A 9 25.08 -1.62 -4.81
C LEU A 9 25.37 -0.38 -5.66
N ARG A 10 24.39 0.51 -5.74
CA ARG A 10 24.53 1.89 -6.23
C ARG A 10 24.04 2.83 -5.15
N TYR A 11 24.63 4.01 -5.10
CA TYR A 11 24.24 5.03 -4.15
C TYR A 11 24.28 6.40 -4.81
N GLU A 12 23.51 7.31 -4.24
CA GLU A 12 23.49 8.71 -4.63
C GLU A 12 24.80 9.40 -4.26
N GLY A 13 25.52 9.92 -5.27
CA GLY A 13 26.88 10.44 -5.10
C GLY A 13 26.98 11.73 -4.29
N SER A 14 25.91 12.53 -4.24
CA SER A 14 25.81 13.77 -3.46
C SER A 14 25.65 13.53 -1.97
N SER A 15 25.23 12.33 -1.54
CA SER A 15 25.00 12.01 -0.12
C SER A 15 26.14 11.18 0.49
N PRO A 16 26.95 11.75 1.40
CA PRO A 16 27.96 11.00 2.15
C PRO A 16 27.35 9.88 3.00
N LEU A 17 26.11 10.05 3.47
CA LEU A 17 25.39 9.04 4.23
C LEU A 17 25.07 7.82 3.37
N CYS A 18 24.55 8.02 2.15
CA CYS A 18 24.27 6.92 1.23
C CYS A 18 25.55 6.15 0.87
N ARG A 19 26.66 6.86 0.63
CA ARG A 19 27.97 6.25 0.42
C ARG A 19 28.41 5.40 1.61
N TYR A 20 28.35 5.95 2.81
CA TYR A 20 28.73 5.23 4.03
C TYR A 20 27.90 3.95 4.22
N ILE A 21 26.59 4.02 4.01
CA ILE A 21 25.71 2.84 4.09
C ILE A 21 26.10 1.83 3.01
N ALA A 22 26.34 2.26 1.76
CA ALA A 22 26.74 1.37 0.68
C ALA A 22 28.04 0.62 1.00
N GLU A 23 29.06 1.32 1.49
CA GLU A 23 30.35 0.72 1.86
C GLU A 23 30.18 -0.29 3.01
N ARG A 24 29.42 0.04 4.05
CA ARG A 24 29.12 -0.88 5.17
C ARG A 24 28.32 -2.10 4.75
N VAL A 25 27.36 -1.95 3.84
CA VAL A 25 26.60 -3.07 3.29
C VAL A 25 27.52 -3.94 2.43
N GLN A 26 28.36 -3.33 1.58
CA GLN A 26 29.32 -4.05 0.76
C GLN A 26 30.28 -4.89 1.60
N GLU A 27 30.82 -4.33 2.68
CA GLU A 27 31.68 -5.05 3.62
C GLU A 27 30.99 -6.28 4.22
N LYS A 28 29.72 -6.16 4.63
CA LYS A 28 28.93 -7.29 5.12
C LYS A 28 28.70 -8.35 4.04
N LEU A 29 28.34 -7.93 2.83
CA LEU A 29 28.13 -8.85 1.70
C LEU A 29 29.42 -9.61 1.36
N SER A 30 30.57 -8.93 1.41
CA SER A 30 31.88 -9.51 1.15
C SER A 30 32.34 -10.44 2.28
N ALA A 31 32.05 -10.12 3.54
CA ALA A 31 32.36 -10.99 4.68
C ALA A 31 31.60 -12.32 4.63
N GLU A 32 30.39 -12.33 4.07
CA GLU A 32 29.53 -13.51 3.92
C GLU A 32 29.47 -14.02 2.46
N SER A 33 30.49 -13.74 1.65
CA SER A 33 30.46 -13.98 0.19
C SER A 33 30.08 -15.41 -0.19
N ASP A 34 30.56 -16.41 0.54
CA ASP A 34 30.27 -17.82 0.25
C ASP A 34 28.80 -18.16 0.51
N PHE A 35 28.23 -17.66 1.60
CA PHE A 35 26.81 -17.83 1.91
C PHE A 35 25.95 -17.15 0.86
N ILE A 36 26.27 -15.91 0.50
CA ILE A 36 25.53 -15.13 -0.48
C ILE A 36 25.59 -15.79 -1.85
N ASN A 37 26.77 -16.18 -2.33
CA ASN A 37 26.95 -16.86 -3.61
C ASN A 37 26.18 -18.17 -3.68
N ARG A 38 26.09 -18.93 -2.57
CA ARG A 38 25.26 -20.14 -2.48
C ARG A 38 23.77 -19.84 -2.56
N MET A 39 23.32 -18.79 -1.87
CA MET A 39 21.90 -18.41 -1.83
C MET A 39 21.43 -17.78 -3.14
N SER A 40 22.32 -17.10 -3.87
CA SER A 40 22.00 -16.34 -5.08
C SER A 40 22.28 -17.09 -6.39
N ARG A 41 22.65 -18.38 -6.38
CA ARG A 41 23.10 -19.13 -7.58
C ARG A 41 22.15 -19.03 -8.78
N ASN A 42 20.85 -19.03 -8.52
CA ASN A 42 19.80 -18.97 -9.54
C ASN A 42 19.03 -17.65 -9.49
N SER A 43 19.57 -16.64 -8.81
CA SER A 43 18.94 -15.33 -8.68
C SER A 43 19.22 -14.49 -9.92
N ALA A 44 18.23 -13.71 -10.36
CA ALA A 44 18.43 -12.73 -11.41
C ALA A 44 19.38 -11.63 -10.95
N THR A 45 20.08 -11.00 -11.89
CA THR A 45 20.89 -9.81 -11.63
C THR A 45 20.04 -8.76 -10.93
N THR A 46 20.42 -8.39 -9.71
CA THR A 46 19.70 -7.45 -8.86
C THR A 46 20.55 -6.21 -8.64
N GLN A 47 19.91 -5.05 -8.54
CA GLN A 47 20.57 -3.82 -8.10
C GLN A 47 19.85 -3.28 -6.88
N VAL A 48 20.61 -2.68 -5.96
CA VAL A 48 20.06 -1.94 -4.82
C VAL A 48 20.56 -0.51 -4.96
N LEU A 49 19.62 0.44 -5.01
CA LEU A 49 19.90 1.86 -5.06
C LEU A 49 19.64 2.46 -3.66
N ILE A 50 20.63 3.15 -3.12
CA ILE A 50 20.55 3.87 -1.85
C ILE A 50 20.43 5.36 -2.15
N CYS A 51 19.32 5.97 -1.74
CA CYS A 51 19.01 7.38 -1.97
C CYS A 51 18.83 8.13 -0.65
N ASP A 52 19.07 9.43 -0.68
CA ASP A 52 18.78 10.36 0.40
C ASP A 52 17.45 11.07 0.11
N ARG A 53 16.61 11.23 1.14
CA ARG A 53 15.35 11.97 0.99
C ARG A 53 15.58 13.45 0.67
N LYS A 54 16.76 13.99 0.98
CA LYS A 54 17.10 15.40 0.75
C LYS A 54 17.08 15.83 -0.72
N GLU A 55 17.27 14.91 -1.67
CA GLU A 55 17.18 15.22 -3.10
C GLU A 55 15.73 15.37 -3.59
N ASP A 56 14.77 14.79 -2.86
CA ASP A 56 13.35 14.89 -3.17
C ASP A 56 12.54 15.27 -1.91
N PRO A 57 12.67 16.53 -1.47
CA PRO A 57 11.92 17.06 -0.33
C PRO A 57 10.48 17.41 -0.71
N VAL A 58 10.14 17.48 -2.00
CA VAL A 58 8.83 17.94 -2.48
C VAL A 58 7.81 16.82 -2.44
N THR A 59 8.12 15.63 -2.95
CA THR A 59 7.20 14.49 -2.99
C THR A 59 6.47 14.20 -1.67
N PRO A 60 7.14 14.16 -0.49
CA PRO A 60 6.43 13.91 0.78
C PRO A 60 5.52 15.06 1.24
N LEU A 61 5.59 16.23 0.62
CA LEU A 61 4.75 17.40 0.95
C LEU A 61 3.57 17.59 -0.01
N LEU A 62 3.51 16.82 -1.10
CA LEU A 62 2.43 16.89 -2.07
C LEU A 62 1.22 16.11 -1.59
N ASN A 63 0.03 16.70 -1.78
CA ASN A 63 -1.23 15.98 -1.60
C ASN A 63 -1.29 14.79 -2.57
N GLN A 64 -1.56 13.62 -2.02
CA GLN A 64 -1.60 12.35 -2.72
C GLN A 64 -3.04 11.97 -3.04
N TRP A 65 -3.26 11.61 -4.31
CA TRP A 65 -4.60 11.29 -4.82
C TRP A 65 -4.79 9.81 -5.11
N THR A 66 -3.80 8.96 -4.80
CA THR A 66 -3.94 7.50 -4.92
C THR A 66 -4.52 6.92 -3.64
N TYR A 67 -5.31 5.86 -3.75
CA TYR A 67 -6.11 5.34 -2.64
C TYR A 67 -5.29 5.15 -1.34
N GLN A 68 -4.21 4.37 -1.36
CA GLN A 68 -3.42 4.11 -0.15
C GLN A 68 -2.73 5.37 0.38
N ALA A 69 -2.18 6.19 -0.52
CA ALA A 69 -1.44 7.38 -0.13
C ALA A 69 -2.37 8.46 0.46
N MET A 70 -3.56 8.62 -0.11
CA MET A 70 -4.61 9.50 0.40
C MET A 70 -5.09 9.07 1.78
N VAL A 71 -5.28 7.76 2.02
CA VAL A 71 -5.61 7.24 3.36
C VAL A 71 -4.48 7.53 4.35
N HIS A 72 -3.22 7.32 3.95
CA HIS A 72 -2.07 7.62 4.79
C HIS A 72 -1.95 9.10 5.14
N GLU A 73 -2.29 9.97 4.20
CA GLU A 73 -2.21 11.42 4.38
C GLU A 73 -3.35 11.98 5.23
N LEU A 74 -4.59 11.58 4.97
CA LEU A 74 -5.77 12.17 5.61
C LEU A 74 -6.11 11.53 6.96
N ILE A 75 -5.89 10.21 7.09
CA ILE A 75 -6.31 9.44 8.28
C ILE A 75 -5.09 8.90 9.03
N GLY A 76 -4.04 8.52 8.30
CA GLY A 76 -2.86 7.89 8.87
C GLY A 76 -2.93 6.37 8.79
N ILE A 77 -1.78 5.77 8.47
CA ILE A 77 -1.60 4.31 8.52
C ILE A 77 -0.40 4.02 9.41
N LYS A 78 -0.58 3.15 10.39
CA LYS A 78 0.48 2.66 11.26
C LYS A 78 0.44 1.13 11.29
N ASP A 79 1.55 0.48 10.96
CA ASP A 79 1.65 -0.98 10.93
C ASP A 79 0.54 -1.64 10.07
N ASN A 80 0.25 -1.03 8.91
CA ASN A 80 -0.85 -1.39 8.01
C ASN A 80 -2.26 -1.32 8.62
N ARG A 81 -2.43 -0.57 9.71
CA ARG A 81 -3.71 -0.35 10.40
C ARG A 81 -4.13 1.10 10.34
N VAL A 82 -5.43 1.32 10.19
CA VAL A 82 -6.09 2.63 10.20
C VAL A 82 -6.98 2.69 11.42
N ASP A 83 -6.81 3.73 12.23
CA ASP A 83 -7.60 3.96 13.43
C ASP A 83 -8.78 4.89 13.11
N LEU A 84 -9.98 4.35 13.20
CA LEU A 84 -11.25 5.03 12.92
C LEU A 84 -12.06 5.28 14.19
N ARG A 85 -11.48 5.15 15.39
CA ARG A 85 -12.19 5.36 16.67
C ARG A 85 -12.79 6.76 16.83
N HIS A 86 -12.28 7.72 16.09
CA HIS A 86 -12.78 9.11 16.06
C HIS A 86 -14.05 9.27 15.20
N VAL A 87 -14.42 8.26 14.41
CA VAL A 87 -15.62 8.28 13.56
C VAL A 87 -16.79 7.70 14.36
N GLU A 88 -17.85 8.48 14.52
CA GLU A 88 -19.07 8.06 15.20
C GLU A 88 -19.89 7.08 14.35
N GLY A 89 -20.62 6.16 15.00
CA GLY A 89 -21.54 5.24 14.32
C GLY A 89 -20.91 3.97 13.73
N LEU A 90 -19.60 3.75 13.93
CA LEU A 90 -18.92 2.51 13.54
C LEU A 90 -19.15 1.37 14.55
N SER A 91 -19.25 0.14 14.06
CA SER A 91 -19.22 -1.06 14.91
C SER A 91 -17.82 -1.23 15.53
N GLU A 92 -17.73 -1.95 16.66
CA GLU A 92 -16.44 -2.17 17.34
C GLU A 92 -15.39 -2.81 16.43
N GLU A 93 -15.81 -3.66 15.49
CA GLU A 93 -14.93 -4.32 14.51
C GLU A 93 -14.37 -3.36 13.44
N MET A 94 -15.05 -2.23 13.18
CA MET A 94 -14.68 -1.24 12.17
C MET A 94 -13.88 -0.07 12.75
N LYS A 95 -13.67 -0.04 14.06
CA LYS A 95 -12.86 0.99 14.74
C LYS A 95 -11.39 0.91 14.37
N GLU A 96 -10.92 -0.26 13.93
CA GLU A 96 -9.55 -0.44 13.45
C GLU A 96 -9.56 -1.36 12.23
N VAL A 97 -9.05 -0.86 11.10
CA VAL A 97 -9.10 -1.57 9.81
C VAL A 97 -7.68 -1.90 9.36
N VAL A 98 -7.48 -3.13 8.88
CA VAL A 98 -6.21 -3.60 8.32
C VAL A 98 -6.23 -3.39 6.80
N LEU A 99 -5.22 -2.70 6.27
CA LEU A 99 -5.01 -2.52 4.84
C LEU A 99 -3.91 -3.49 4.36
N SER A 100 -4.32 -4.65 3.87
CA SER A 100 -3.41 -5.70 3.41
C SER A 100 -3.76 -6.12 2.00
N GLY A 101 -2.85 -5.86 1.04
CA GLY A 101 -2.99 -6.39 -0.30
C GLY A 101 -2.93 -7.92 -0.34
N ALA A 102 -2.44 -8.61 0.69
CA ALA A 102 -2.41 -10.07 0.73
C ALA A 102 -3.80 -10.67 1.04
N ASP A 103 -4.54 -10.03 1.94
CA ASP A 103 -5.80 -10.53 2.49
C ASP A 103 -7.03 -9.87 1.85
N ASP A 104 -6.86 -8.70 1.24
CA ASP A 104 -7.92 -7.95 0.56
C ASP A 104 -7.65 -7.86 -0.96
N PRO A 105 -8.40 -8.62 -1.79
CA PRO A 105 -8.30 -8.57 -3.25
C PRO A 105 -8.71 -7.22 -3.85
N PHE A 106 -9.67 -6.53 -3.24
CA PHE A 106 -10.10 -5.21 -3.70
C PHE A 106 -8.98 -4.19 -3.47
N PHE A 107 -8.42 -4.15 -2.26
CA PHE A 107 -7.31 -3.27 -1.94
C PHE A 107 -6.09 -3.55 -2.84
N ARG A 108 -5.74 -4.83 -3.05
CA ARG A 108 -4.65 -5.20 -3.99
C ARG A 108 -4.83 -4.59 -5.37
N LYS A 109 -6.05 -4.59 -5.90
CA LYS A 109 -6.36 -4.03 -7.23
C LYS A 109 -6.40 -2.49 -7.19
N ALA A 110 -6.96 -1.91 -6.13
CA ALA A 110 -7.35 -0.49 -6.10
C ALA A 110 -6.33 0.45 -5.42
N HIS A 111 -5.38 -0.06 -4.63
CA HIS A 111 -4.52 0.76 -3.77
C HIS A 111 -3.71 1.86 -4.50
N THR A 112 -3.35 1.64 -5.77
CA THR A 112 -2.62 2.62 -6.61
C THR A 112 -3.52 3.45 -7.52
N LEU A 113 -4.82 3.20 -7.54
CA LEU A 113 -5.76 3.96 -8.37
C LEU A 113 -5.91 5.37 -7.80
N ASN A 114 -6.06 6.35 -8.69
CA ASN A 114 -6.43 7.70 -8.28
C ASN A 114 -7.88 7.73 -7.78
N PHE A 115 -8.25 8.78 -7.06
CA PHE A 115 -9.56 8.91 -6.44
C PHE A 115 -10.75 8.81 -7.43
N GLY A 116 -10.58 9.25 -8.68
CA GLY A 116 -11.59 9.12 -9.73
C GLY A 116 -11.81 7.66 -10.13
N ASP A 117 -10.73 6.96 -10.48
CA ASP A 117 -10.78 5.54 -10.87
C ASP A 117 -11.22 4.65 -9.69
N LEU A 118 -10.81 4.98 -8.46
CA LEU A 118 -11.28 4.32 -7.25
C LEU A 118 -12.79 4.42 -7.10
N SER A 119 -13.35 5.61 -7.36
CA SER A 119 -14.81 5.84 -7.27
C SER A 119 -15.57 4.94 -8.26
N SER A 120 -15.07 4.79 -9.48
CA SER A 120 -15.66 3.86 -10.47
C SER A 120 -15.54 2.39 -10.06
N GLU A 121 -14.43 1.98 -9.45
CA GLU A 121 -14.27 0.62 -8.92
C GLU A 121 -15.22 0.33 -7.74
N ILE A 122 -15.42 1.29 -6.83
CA ILE A 122 -16.39 1.18 -5.73
C ILE A 122 -17.82 1.05 -6.30
N GLN A 123 -18.18 1.87 -7.28
CA GLN A 123 -19.49 1.77 -7.95
C GLN A 123 -19.69 0.37 -8.57
N SER A 124 -18.68 -0.15 -9.26
CA SER A 124 -18.74 -1.51 -9.82
C SER A 124 -18.90 -2.59 -8.74
N LEU A 125 -18.22 -2.43 -7.60
CA LEU A 125 -18.32 -3.36 -6.47
C LEU A 125 -19.74 -3.38 -5.89
N VAL A 126 -20.31 -2.21 -5.61
CA VAL A 126 -21.67 -2.09 -5.07
C VAL A 126 -22.70 -2.64 -6.06
N GLN A 127 -22.56 -2.34 -7.36
CA GLN A 127 -23.44 -2.91 -8.41
C GLN A 127 -23.39 -4.44 -8.44
N LYS A 128 -22.19 -5.04 -8.40
CA LYS A 128 -22.03 -6.51 -8.39
C LYS A 128 -22.68 -7.13 -7.15
N PHE A 129 -22.54 -6.50 -6.00
CA PHE A 129 -23.19 -6.96 -4.77
C PHE A 129 -24.72 -6.93 -4.88
N LEU A 130 -25.29 -5.82 -5.36
CA LEU A 130 -26.74 -5.69 -5.54
C LEU A 130 -27.30 -6.70 -6.55
N GLN A 131 -26.58 -6.92 -7.66
CA GLN A 131 -26.93 -7.95 -8.65
C GLN A 131 -26.91 -9.35 -8.05
N ALA A 132 -25.88 -9.69 -7.26
CA ALA A 132 -25.79 -10.99 -6.58
C ALA A 132 -26.94 -11.20 -5.59
N LYS A 133 -27.37 -10.14 -4.90
CA LYS A 133 -28.52 -10.14 -3.98
C LYS A 133 -29.88 -10.04 -4.68
N LYS A 134 -29.92 -9.89 -6.01
CA LYS A 134 -31.14 -9.61 -6.80
C LYS A 134 -31.95 -8.44 -6.26
N SER A 135 -31.27 -7.45 -5.68
CA SER A 135 -31.90 -6.24 -5.16
C SER A 135 -32.19 -5.27 -6.31
N GLN A 136 -33.33 -4.58 -6.25
CA GLN A 136 -33.69 -3.52 -7.19
C GLN A 136 -33.19 -2.13 -6.77
N ALA A 137 -32.39 -2.05 -5.70
CA ALA A 137 -31.83 -0.78 -5.24
C ALA A 137 -31.01 -0.12 -6.35
N GLN A 138 -31.27 1.17 -6.57
CA GLN A 138 -30.54 2.02 -7.51
C GLN A 138 -29.78 3.06 -6.71
N PHE A 139 -28.61 3.48 -7.21
CA PHE A 139 -27.82 4.53 -6.60
C PHE A 139 -27.17 5.38 -7.69
N ASN A 140 -27.24 6.71 -7.55
CA ASN A 140 -26.68 7.66 -8.51
C ASN A 140 -25.60 8.57 -7.88
N SER A 141 -25.45 8.54 -6.55
CA SER A 141 -24.54 9.38 -5.78
C SER A 141 -23.73 8.57 -4.76
N ILE A 142 -22.70 9.19 -4.17
CA ILE A 142 -21.88 8.57 -3.13
C ILE A 142 -22.69 8.39 -1.84
N GLU A 143 -23.55 9.35 -1.53
CA GLU A 143 -24.47 9.31 -0.40
C GLU A 143 -25.46 8.14 -0.53
N ASP A 144 -25.93 7.87 -1.76
CA ASP A 144 -26.78 6.71 -2.02
C ASP A 144 -26.02 5.39 -1.82
N MET A 145 -24.75 5.31 -2.23
CA MET A 145 -23.90 4.14 -1.97
C MET A 145 -23.75 3.87 -0.48
N GLN A 146 -23.51 4.91 0.32
CA GLN A 146 -23.42 4.77 1.78
C GLN A 146 -24.71 4.20 2.37
N ARG A 147 -25.88 4.71 1.96
CA ARG A 147 -27.18 4.19 2.42
C ARG A 147 -27.41 2.74 2.02
N VAL A 148 -26.97 2.34 0.82
CA VAL A 148 -27.03 0.93 0.39
C VAL A 148 -26.19 0.07 1.34
N ILE A 149 -24.97 0.47 1.66
CA ILE A 149 -24.08 -0.27 2.58
C ILE A 149 -24.68 -0.36 3.99
N GLU A 150 -25.31 0.71 4.48
CA GLU A 150 -25.98 0.72 5.79
C GLU A 150 -27.20 -0.23 5.82
N ASN A 151 -27.96 -0.31 4.72
CA ASN A 151 -29.13 -1.18 4.60
C ASN A 151 -28.80 -2.65 4.39
N PHE A 152 -27.56 -2.99 4.02
CA PHE A 152 -27.10 -4.37 3.84
C PHE A 152 -25.91 -4.65 4.78
N PRO A 153 -26.15 -5.03 6.05
CA PRO A 153 -25.10 -5.30 7.03
C PRO A 153 -24.11 -6.38 6.58
N GLU A 154 -24.57 -7.31 5.75
CA GLU A 154 -23.76 -8.38 5.13
C GLU A 154 -22.69 -7.84 4.17
N PHE A 155 -22.79 -6.58 3.73
CA PHE A 155 -21.73 -5.90 2.96
C PHE A 155 -20.53 -5.51 3.85
N LYS A 156 -20.72 -5.47 5.17
CA LYS A 156 -19.67 -5.11 6.14
C LYS A 156 -18.76 -6.29 6.52
N GLN A 157 -19.06 -7.50 6.04
CA GLN A 157 -18.28 -8.72 6.28
C GLN A 157 -17.27 -9.00 5.18
#